data_AF-A0A937P6L3-F1
#
_entry.id   AF-A0A937P6L3-F1
#
_cell.length_a   1.000
_cell.length_b   1.000
_cell.length_c   1.000
_cell.angle_alpha   90.00
_cell.angle_beta   90.00
_cell.angle_gamma   90.00
#
_symmetry.space_group_name_H-M   'P 1'
#
loop_
_entity.id
_entity.type
_entity.pdbx_description
1 polymer ?
#
loop_
_entity_poly.entity_id
_entity_poly.type
_entity_poly.pdbx_seq_one_letter_code
_entity_poly.pdbx_strand_id
1 'polypeptide(L)'
;MKTVSIISIIYGVLGVIWGTMLLAVMQVQRAIFENFPWPVELNQFIDMPAMIAALHSLWSYLIPFVVVIAIIYMVSGILGLGDRPHAIMFGLLAAVFNIIWYVAYMVLMQIELIPAINTGEFFPEKLFQVLIFLGFLINAIFYCGYPVFLIIYLNKQRNKQ
;
A
#
# COMPACT_ATOMS: atom_id res chain seq x y z
N MET A 1 20.95 16.39 -0.94
CA MET A 1 19.64 16.74 -1.51
C MET A 1 19.36 16.04 -2.81
N LYS A 2 20.12 16.33 -3.88
CA LYS A 2 19.87 15.77 -5.22
C LYS A 2 19.60 14.26 -5.25
N THR A 3 20.40 13.44 -4.56
CA THR A 3 20.18 11.98 -4.49
C THR A 3 18.84 11.61 -3.86
N VAL A 4 18.50 12.20 -2.71
CA VAL A 4 17.23 11.92 -2.02
C VAL A 4 16.04 12.37 -2.86
N SER A 5 16.16 13.51 -3.54
CA SER A 5 15.17 14.02 -4.48
C SER A 5 14.95 13.09 -5.67
N ILE A 6 16.02 12.53 -6.25
CA ILE A 6 15.91 11.53 -7.33
C ILE A 6 15.19 10.27 -6.82
N ILE A 7 15.55 9.79 -5.63
CA ILE A 7 14.87 8.62 -5.04
C ILE A 7 13.38 8.92 -4.81
N SER A 8 13.01 10.11 -4.35
CA SER A 8 11.60 10.50 -4.19
C SER A 8 10.85 10.49 -5.53
N ILE A 9 11.47 10.96 -6.61
CA ILE A 9 10.86 10.91 -7.95
C ILE A 9 10.65 9.47 -8.38
N ILE A 10 11.68 8.61 -8.26
CA ILE A 10 11.59 7.20 -8.65
C ILE A 10 10.50 6.50 -7.83
N TYR A 11 10.47 6.71 -6.52
CA TYR A 11 9.48 6.13 -5.62
C TYR A 11 8.06 6.57 -5.99
N GLY A 12 7.88 7.87 -6.31
CA GLY A 12 6.60 8.40 -6.79
C GLY A 12 6.19 7.84 -8.14
N VAL A 13 7.09 7.77 -9.12
CA VAL A 13 6.77 7.19 -10.45
C VAL A 13 6.36 5.72 -10.32
N LEU A 14 7.10 4.93 -9.55
CA LEU A 14 6.76 3.53 -9.30
C LEU A 14 5.40 3.39 -8.60
N GLY A 15 5.11 4.26 -7.63
CA GLY A 15 3.81 4.28 -6.95
C GLY A 15 2.64 4.61 -7.87
N VAL A 16 2.81 5.56 -8.80
CA VAL A 16 1.79 5.88 -9.81
C VAL A 16 1.58 4.72 -10.78
N ILE A 17 2.66 4.13 -11.31
CA ILE A 17 2.58 2.99 -12.23
C ILE A 17 1.88 1.81 -11.53
N TRP A 18 2.31 1.48 -10.32
CA TRP A 18 1.73 0.39 -9.56
C TRP A 18 0.25 0.61 -9.23
N GLY A 19 -0.11 1.79 -8.73
CA GLY A 19 -1.49 2.11 -8.38
C GLY A 19 -2.42 2.10 -9.60
N THR A 20 -1.99 2.69 -10.71
CA THR A 20 -2.79 2.69 -11.95
C THR A 20 -2.94 1.30 -12.55
N MET A 21 -1.86 0.50 -12.54
CA MET A 21 -1.91 -0.89 -12.99
C MET A 21 -2.86 -1.73 -12.12
N LEU A 22 -2.83 -1.58 -10.79
CA LEU A 22 -3.75 -2.29 -9.90
C LEU A 22 -5.21 -1.91 -10.16
N LEU A 23 -5.51 -0.62 -10.33
CA LEU A 23 -6.88 -0.19 -10.67
C LEU A 23 -7.38 -0.83 -11.97
N ALA A 24 -6.53 -0.91 -12.99
CA ALA A 24 -6.88 -1.57 -14.25
C ALA A 24 -7.09 -3.07 -14.07
N VAL A 25 -6.16 -3.75 -13.37
CA VAL A 25 -6.24 -5.19 -13.09
C VAL A 25 -7.52 -5.52 -12.31
N MET A 26 -7.90 -4.72 -11.32
CA MET A 26 -9.12 -4.93 -10.55
C MET A 26 -10.39 -4.90 -11.42
N GLN A 27 -10.48 -3.98 -12.39
CA GLN A 27 -11.63 -3.92 -13.29
C GLN A 27 -11.71 -5.17 -14.18
N VAL A 28 -10.56 -5.63 -14.67
CA VAL A 28 -10.47 -6.87 -15.44
C VAL A 28 -10.85 -8.08 -14.58
N GLN A 29 -10.31 -8.18 -13.36
CA GLN A 29 -10.62 -9.25 -12.43
C GLN A 29 -12.11 -9.27 -12.09
N ARG A 30 -12.72 -8.10 -11.83
CA ARG A 30 -14.15 -7.99 -11.58
C ARG A 30 -14.97 -8.51 -12.76
N ALA A 31 -14.66 -8.11 -13.98
CA ALA A 31 -15.35 -8.57 -15.18
C ALA A 31 -15.23 -10.10 -15.40
N ILE A 32 -14.08 -10.69 -15.06
CA ILE A 32 -13.86 -12.15 -15.16
C ILE A 32 -14.62 -12.89 -14.06
N PHE A 33 -14.52 -12.44 -12.81
CA PHE A 33 -14.99 -13.19 -11.65
C PHE A 33 -16.48 -13.01 -11.34
N GLU A 34 -17.14 -11.97 -11.85
CA GLU A 34 -18.60 -11.79 -11.69
C GLU A 34 -19.42 -12.94 -12.31
N ASN A 35 -18.86 -13.65 -13.30
CA ASN A 35 -19.54 -14.76 -13.98
C ASN A 35 -18.79 -16.10 -13.83
N PHE A 36 -17.79 -16.18 -12.95
CA PHE A 36 -16.99 -17.38 -12.82
C PHE A 36 -17.72 -18.44 -11.97
N PRO A 37 -17.96 -19.66 -12.50
CA PRO A 37 -18.58 -20.74 -11.74
C PRO A 37 -17.56 -21.33 -10.76
N TRP A 38 -17.49 -20.76 -9.56
CA TRP A 38 -16.59 -21.24 -8.52
C TRP A 38 -16.93 -22.70 -8.13
N PRO A 39 -15.92 -23.60 -8.02
CA PRO A 39 -16.14 -24.96 -7.58
C PRO A 39 -16.79 -25.00 -6.19
N VAL A 40 -17.76 -25.90 -6.01
CA VAL A 40 -18.51 -25.99 -4.75
C VAL A 40 -17.60 -26.41 -3.60
N GLU A 41 -16.59 -27.22 -3.90
CA GLU A 41 -15.56 -27.65 -2.94
C GLU A 41 -14.73 -26.49 -2.42
N LEU A 42 -14.48 -25.46 -3.24
CA LEU A 42 -13.70 -24.28 -2.85
C LEU A 42 -14.51 -23.36 -1.92
N ASN A 43 -15.80 -23.21 -2.19
CA ASN A 43 -16.73 -22.41 -1.39
C ASN A 43 -16.98 -22.98 0.01
N GLN A 44 -16.58 -24.22 0.29
CA GLN A 44 -16.62 -24.80 1.64
C GLN A 44 -15.55 -24.21 2.57
N PHE A 45 -14.47 -23.64 2.00
CA PHE A 45 -13.33 -23.12 2.76
C PHE A 45 -13.25 -21.60 2.71
N ILE A 46 -13.55 -21.01 1.56
CA ILE A 46 -13.46 -19.57 1.32
C ILE A 46 -14.66 -19.16 0.47
N ASP A 47 -15.43 -18.18 0.96
CA ASP A 47 -16.44 -17.51 0.14
C ASP A 47 -15.72 -16.62 -0.88
N MET A 48 -15.36 -17.22 -2.02
CA MET A 48 -14.59 -16.55 -3.07
C MET A 48 -15.30 -15.29 -3.61
N PRO A 49 -16.62 -15.32 -3.90
CA PRO A 49 -17.36 -14.11 -4.27
C PRO A 49 -17.26 -13.00 -3.22
N ALA A 50 -17.51 -13.31 -1.94
CA ALA A 50 -17.45 -12.31 -0.88
C ALA A 50 -16.03 -11.77 -0.67
N MET A 51 -15.02 -12.65 -0.67
CA MET A 51 -13.61 -12.27 -0.53
C MET A 51 -13.15 -11.36 -1.66
N ILE A 52 -13.49 -11.67 -2.91
CA ILE A 52 -13.14 -10.85 -4.08
C ILE A 52 -13.86 -9.50 -4.02
N ALA A 53 -15.15 -9.48 -3.63
CA ALA A 53 -15.90 -8.24 -3.48
C ALA A 53 -15.31 -7.34 -2.37
N ALA A 54 -14.97 -7.91 -1.22
CA ALA A 54 -14.34 -7.20 -0.11
C ALA A 54 -12.96 -6.65 -0.49
N LEU A 55 -12.12 -7.47 -1.12
CA LEU A 55 -10.82 -7.06 -1.66
C LEU A 55 -10.97 -5.92 -2.67
N HIS A 56 -11.85 -6.06 -3.67
CA HIS A 56 -12.05 -5.01 -4.66
C HIS A 56 -12.56 -3.71 -4.03
N SER A 57 -13.49 -3.79 -3.07
CA SER A 57 -13.97 -2.62 -2.32
C SER A 57 -12.81 -1.92 -1.59
N LEU A 58 -12.04 -2.68 -0.81
CA LEU A 58 -10.90 -2.18 -0.04
C LEU A 58 -9.83 -1.54 -0.93
N TRP A 59 -9.44 -2.21 -2.02
CA TRP A 59 -8.44 -1.69 -2.95
C TRP A 59 -8.96 -0.46 -3.71
N SER A 60 -10.24 -0.43 -4.08
CA SER A 60 -10.82 0.71 -4.81
C SER A 60 -10.83 1.98 -3.95
N TYR A 61 -10.96 1.82 -2.63
CA TYR A 61 -10.87 2.90 -1.67
C TYR A 61 -9.41 3.33 -1.40
N LEU A 62 -8.49 2.37 -1.22
CA LEU A 62 -7.13 2.66 -0.79
C LEU A 62 -6.18 3.08 -1.91
N ILE A 63 -6.27 2.49 -3.10
CA ILE A 63 -5.31 2.74 -4.19
C ILE A 63 -5.29 4.21 -4.68
N PRO A 64 -6.43 4.93 -4.77
CA PRO A 64 -6.40 6.35 -5.14
C PRO A 64 -5.50 7.19 -4.22
N PHE A 65 -5.44 6.88 -2.92
CA PHE A 65 -4.55 7.57 -1.99
C PHE A 65 -3.07 7.29 -2.29
N VAL A 66 -2.72 6.08 -2.72
CA VAL A 66 -1.35 5.75 -3.14
C VAL A 66 -0.92 6.62 -4.31
N VAL A 67 -1.80 6.79 -5.30
CA VAL A 67 -1.51 7.65 -6.46
C VAL A 67 -1.29 9.10 -6.02
N VAL A 68 -2.13 9.62 -5.12
CA VAL A 68 -1.97 10.97 -4.57
C VAL A 68 -0.64 11.11 -3.81
N ILE A 69 -0.34 10.18 -2.89
CA ILE A 69 0.91 10.16 -2.12
C ILE A 69 2.13 10.11 -3.06
N ALA A 70 2.05 9.28 -4.10
CA ALA A 70 3.09 9.12 -5.11
C ALA A 70 3.32 10.42 -5.90
N ILE A 71 2.26 11.14 -6.25
CA ILE A 71 2.36 12.48 -6.86
C ILE A 71 3.06 13.46 -5.90
N ILE A 72 2.74 13.43 -4.61
CA ILE A 72 3.38 14.31 -3.62
C ILE A 72 4.88 13.99 -3.50
N TYR A 73 5.27 12.71 -3.55
CA TYR A 73 6.68 12.31 -3.62
C TYR A 73 7.39 12.86 -4.86
N MET A 74 6.76 12.78 -6.04
CA MET A 74 7.33 13.35 -7.26
C MET A 74 7.49 14.87 -7.15
N VAL A 75 6.46 15.57 -6.67
CA VAL A 75 6.50 17.04 -6.47
C VAL A 75 7.60 17.43 -5.48
N SER A 76 7.72 16.74 -4.35
CA SER A 76 8.80 16.95 -3.39
C SER A 76 10.18 16.75 -4.03
N GLY A 77 10.35 15.68 -4.79
CA GLY A 77 11.60 15.38 -5.49
C GLY A 77 11.97 16.43 -6.54
N ILE A 78 11.02 16.85 -7.38
CA ILE A 78 11.23 17.90 -8.39
C ILE A 78 11.61 19.23 -7.73
N LEU A 79 10.89 19.64 -6.68
CA LEU A 79 11.19 20.87 -5.94
C LEU A 79 12.56 20.80 -5.24
N GLY A 80 12.94 19.61 -4.76
CA GLY A 80 14.22 19.37 -4.12
C GLY A 80 15.42 19.41 -5.07
N LEU A 81 15.21 19.11 -6.36
CA LEU A 81 16.24 19.32 -7.40
C LEU A 81 16.50 20.79 -7.68
N GLY A 82 15.47 21.64 -7.53
CA GLY A 82 15.56 23.09 -7.67
C GLY A 82 15.85 23.83 -6.36
N ASP A 83 16.29 23.13 -5.31
CA ASP A 83 16.61 23.66 -3.98
C ASP A 83 15.50 24.56 -3.38
N ARG A 84 14.23 24.26 -3.69
CA ARG A 84 13.08 25.02 -3.18
C ARG A 84 12.76 24.60 -1.75
N PRO A 85 12.51 25.52 -0.80
CA PRO A 85 12.26 25.20 0.61
C PRO A 85 11.01 24.32 0.82
N HIS A 86 10.01 24.47 -0.06
CA HIS A 86 8.78 23.67 -0.04
C HIS A 86 9.02 22.16 -0.24
N ALA A 87 10.18 21.75 -0.79
CA ALA A 87 10.52 20.34 -0.98
C ALA A 87 10.49 19.55 0.33
N ILE A 88 10.96 20.16 1.44
CA ILE A 88 10.99 19.57 2.78
C ILE A 88 9.56 19.31 3.26
N MET A 89 8.68 20.30 3.14
CA MET A 89 7.29 20.21 3.56
C MET A 89 6.55 19.09 2.81
N PHE A 90 6.64 19.07 1.48
CA PHE A 90 5.99 18.03 0.67
C PHE A 90 6.58 16.64 0.91
N GLY A 91 7.90 16.55 1.14
CA GLY A 91 8.55 15.26 1.41
C GLY A 91 8.15 14.65 2.75
N LEU A 92 8.04 15.49 3.79
CA LEU A 92 7.52 15.06 5.09
C LEU A 92 6.05 14.64 5.00
N LEU A 93 5.24 15.43 4.30
CA LEU A 93 3.82 15.15 4.12
C LEU A 93 3.59 13.84 3.35
N ALA A 94 4.32 13.61 2.25
CA ALA A 94 4.27 12.33 1.53
C ALA A 94 4.66 11.15 2.42
N ALA A 95 5.74 11.28 3.20
CA ALA A 95 6.19 10.21 4.08
C ALA A 95 5.19 9.88 5.19
N VAL A 96 4.62 10.91 5.84
CA VAL A 96 3.61 10.71 6.89
C VAL A 96 2.35 10.08 6.32
N PHE A 97 1.85 10.56 5.18
CA PHE A 97 0.67 9.97 4.55
C PHE A 97 0.90 8.55 4.07
N ASN A 98 2.09 8.20 3.59
CA ASN A 98 2.43 6.82 3.23
C ASN A 98 2.36 5.89 4.45
N ILE A 99 2.92 6.31 5.59
CA ILE A 99 2.85 5.53 6.84
C ILE A 99 1.40 5.37 7.30
N ILE A 100 0.62 6.45 7.30
CA ILE A 100 -0.81 6.40 7.68
C ILE A 100 -1.59 5.47 6.75
N TRP A 101 -1.35 5.58 5.44
CA TRP A 101 -1.97 4.71 4.44
C TRP A 101 -1.64 3.24 4.71
N TYR A 102 -0.37 2.92 4.99
CA TYR A 102 0.06 1.56 5.26
C TYR A 102 -0.60 0.98 6.53
N VAL A 103 -0.70 1.79 7.60
CA VAL A 103 -1.41 1.39 8.82
C VAL A 103 -2.88 1.13 8.54
N ALA A 104 -3.55 2.04 7.80
CA ALA A 104 -4.94 1.86 7.41
C ALA A 104 -5.15 0.61 6.55
N TYR A 105 -4.25 0.36 5.60
CA TYR A 105 -4.23 -0.85 4.78
C TYR A 105 -4.15 -2.12 5.64
N MET A 106 -3.23 -2.17 6.61
CA MET A 106 -3.10 -3.34 7.49
C MET A 106 -4.37 -3.58 8.32
N VAL A 107 -4.94 -2.51 8.90
CA VAL A 107 -6.16 -2.62 9.73
C VAL A 107 -7.33 -3.10 8.88
N LEU A 108 -7.56 -2.51 7.70
CA LEU A 108 -8.66 -2.89 6.83
C LEU A 108 -8.48 -4.32 6.29
N MET A 109 -7.25 -4.72 5.93
CA MET A 109 -6.98 -6.10 5.51
C MET A 109 -7.27 -7.11 6.62
N GLN A 110 -6.98 -6.77 7.88
CA GLN A 110 -7.33 -7.64 9.01
C GLN A 110 -8.85 -7.76 9.20
N ILE A 111 -9.58 -6.66 9.04
CA ILE A 111 -11.04 -6.64 9.24
C ILE A 111 -11.78 -7.35 8.11
N GLU A 112 -11.36 -7.15 6.85
CA GLU A 112 -12.09 -7.64 5.68
C GLU A 112 -11.63 -9.03 5.22
N LEU A 113 -10.32 -9.33 5.27
CA LEU A 113 -9.77 -10.57 4.71
C LEU A 113 -9.79 -11.73 5.69
N ILE A 114 -9.44 -11.51 6.96
CA ILE A 114 -9.32 -12.59 7.94
C ILE A 114 -10.66 -13.30 8.17
N PRO A 115 -11.81 -12.59 8.33
CA PRO A 115 -13.09 -13.25 8.51
C PRO A 115 -13.58 -14.00 7.27
N ALA A 116 -13.09 -13.66 6.07
CA ALA A 116 -13.46 -14.31 4.82
C ALA A 116 -12.76 -15.69 4.62
N ILE A 117 -11.81 -16.04 5.48
CA ILE A 117 -11.02 -17.27 5.40
C ILE A 117 -11.35 -18.17 6.58
N ASN A 118 -12.00 -19.31 6.33
CA ASN A 118 -12.24 -20.32 7.35
C ASN A 118 -11.14 -21.37 7.31
N THR A 119 -10.15 -21.28 8.21
CA THR A 119 -9.01 -22.22 8.21
C THR A 119 -9.35 -23.62 8.75
N GLY A 120 -10.52 -23.78 9.40
CA GLY A 120 -11.07 -25.07 9.83
C GLY A 120 -10.07 -26.02 10.51
N GLU A 121 -10.20 -27.32 10.21
CA GLU A 121 -9.33 -28.40 10.72
C GLU A 121 -8.04 -28.61 9.88
N PHE A 122 -7.95 -28.01 8.70
CA PHE A 122 -6.85 -28.25 7.74
C PHE A 122 -5.60 -27.42 8.02
N PHE A 123 -5.74 -26.23 8.63
CA PHE A 123 -4.62 -25.39 8.97
C PHE A 123 -4.81 -24.74 10.34
N PRO A 124 -3.86 -24.88 11.28
CA PRO A 124 -4.01 -24.30 12.61
C PRO A 124 -4.18 -22.79 12.52
N GLU A 125 -5.29 -22.27 13.06
CA GLU A 125 -5.65 -20.84 13.00
C GLU A 125 -4.51 -19.95 13.53
N LYS A 126 -3.86 -20.37 14.62
CA LYS A 126 -2.69 -19.69 15.19
C LYS A 126 -1.49 -19.62 14.23
N LEU A 127 -1.25 -20.67 13.44
CA LEU A 127 -0.16 -20.70 12.47
C LEU A 127 -0.47 -19.78 11.28
N PHE A 128 -1.72 -19.76 10.83
CA PHE A 128 -2.19 -18.86 9.77
C PHE A 128 -2.05 -17.38 10.18
N GLN A 129 -2.48 -17.05 11.40
CA GLN A 129 -2.34 -15.70 11.96
C GLN A 129 -0.88 -15.27 12.05
N VAL A 130 0.03 -16.16 12.45
CA VAL A 130 1.48 -15.88 12.49
C VAL A 130 2.03 -15.60 11.10
N LEU A 131 1.64 -16.38 10.08
CA LEU A 131 2.07 -16.14 8.69
C LEU A 131 1.57 -14.80 8.15
N ILE A 132 0.30 -14.47 8.40
CA ILE A 132 -0.26 -13.16 8.02
C ILE A 132 0.51 -12.03 8.70
N PHE A 133 0.75 -12.15 10.01
CA PHE A 133 1.48 -11.16 10.77
C PHE A 133 2.91 -10.97 10.24
N LEU A 134 3.62 -12.05 9.95
CA LEU A 134 4.96 -12.00 9.33
C LEU A 134 4.92 -11.32 7.96
N GLY A 135 3.92 -11.63 7.14
CA GLY A 135 3.70 -10.98 5.85
C GLY A 135 3.50 -9.47 5.98
N PHE A 136 2.68 -9.03 6.95
CA PHE A 136 2.48 -7.62 7.27
C PHE A 136 3.74 -6.96 7.81
N LEU A 137 4.51 -7.63 8.64
CA LEU A 137 5.77 -7.08 9.16
C LEU A 137 6.79 -6.87 8.03
N ILE A 138 6.96 -7.86 7.16
CA ILE A 138 7.87 -7.77 6.01
C ILE A 138 7.44 -6.64 5.08
N ASN A 139 6.16 -6.55 4.74
CA ASN A 139 5.64 -5.44 3.93
C ASN A 139 5.86 -4.09 4.61
N ALA A 140 5.73 -4.00 5.94
CA ALA A 140 5.93 -2.76 6.67
C ALA A 140 7.36 -2.23 6.50
N ILE A 141 8.36 -3.11 6.47
CA ILE A 141 9.75 -2.72 6.26
C ILE A 141 9.93 -2.07 4.89
N PHE A 142 9.33 -2.64 3.83
CA PHE A 142 9.46 -2.10 2.47
C PHE A 142 8.64 -0.83 2.25
N TYR A 143 7.40 -0.78 2.77
CA TYR A 143 6.52 0.39 2.59
C TYR A 143 6.87 1.56 3.49
N CYS A 144 7.27 1.32 4.74
CA CYS A 144 7.58 2.37 5.72
C CYS A 144 9.08 2.68 5.84
N GLY A 145 9.98 1.82 5.36
CA GLY A 145 11.42 2.02 5.48
C GLY A 145 11.91 3.32 4.81
N TYR A 146 11.53 3.53 3.55
CA TYR A 146 11.88 4.77 2.84
C TYR A 146 11.21 6.02 3.44
N PRO A 147 9.90 6.05 3.74
CA PRO A 147 9.26 7.16 4.44
C PRO A 147 9.96 7.55 5.75
N VAL A 148 10.29 6.58 6.61
CA VAL A 148 10.97 6.84 7.89
C VAL A 148 12.35 7.44 7.66
N PHE A 149 13.12 6.86 6.72
CA PHE A 149 14.41 7.43 6.33
C PHE A 149 14.27 8.88 5.83
N LEU A 150 13.28 9.15 4.99
CA LEU A 150 13.05 10.47 4.42
C LEU A 150 12.71 11.50 5.52
N ILE A 151 11.87 11.12 6.49
CA ILE A 151 11.53 11.98 7.64
C ILE A 151 12.79 12.36 8.43
N ILE A 152 13.61 11.36 8.78
CA ILE A 152 14.84 11.58 9.55
C ILE A 152 15.80 12.50 8.76
N TYR A 153 15.97 12.24 7.48
CA TYR A 153 16.87 13.01 6.61
C TYR A 153 16.43 14.47 6.49
N LEU A 154 15.14 14.71 6.17
CA LEU A 154 14.59 16.04 5.97
C LEU A 154 14.56 16.87 7.27
N ASN A 155 14.26 16.24 8.42
CA ASN A 155 14.34 16.93 9.71
C ASN A 155 15.77 17.34 10.06
N LYS A 156 16.76 16.47 9.82
CA LYS A 156 18.17 16.80 10.05
C LYS A 156 18.64 17.95 9.15
N GLN A 157 18.12 18.03 7.94
CA GLN A 157 18.45 19.12 7.03
C GLN A 157 17.77 20.44 7.44
N ARG A 158 16.50 20.40 7.84
CA ARG A 158 15.77 21.58 8.34
C ARG A 158 16.48 22.23 9.52
N ASN A 159 17.04 21.43 10.42
CA ASN A 159 17.77 21.95 11.59
C ASN A 159 19.18 22.50 11.27
N LYS A 160 19.65 22.36 10.03
CA LYS A 160 20.95 22.90 9.57
C LYS A 160 20.80 24.21 8.80
N GLN A 161 19.58 24.60 8.45
CA GLN A 161 19.24 25.87 7.81
C GLN A 161 18.81 26.86 8.89
#